data_AF-A0A2X7FLG2-F1
#
_entry.id   AF-A0A2X7FLG2-F1
#
_cell.length_a   1.000
_cell.length_b   1.000
_cell.length_c   1.000
_cell.angle_alpha   90.00
_cell.angle_beta   90.00
_cell.angle_gamma   90.00
#
_symmetry.space_group_name_H-M   'P 1'
#
loop_
_entity.id
_entity.type
_entity.pdbx_description
1 polymer ?
#
loop_
_entity_poly.entity_id
_entity_poly.type
_entity_poly.pdbx_seq_one_letter_code
_entity_poly.pdbx_strand_id
1 'polypeptide(L)'
;MAWCEARGLNYATARRYIKKPPKNAQAELRKTAQKSAQKKPAQTAQKLNGKSQEKKPVSDAYLNEGDAEEISFCPDEFGISDQQAKFAMLVAQGKKPTEAYRLAGYEGQGATANSNASRMLRNARVYRAISYFRNQYQKRYTADLDLLVSQLMAIVQADPNQLAQFRRVNCRYCWGENHLYQWRDIAEFDKAAAQASRDGKPEPEYGGLGFVDNAIPNPDCPKCCGEGTGQLYMADTTLLDGDARQLYAGAKLGKFGVEILLEDKAAARRELLRLLAAGGALCADKRLQELEIERRRMENQKLRKEIETVEDNEHPQPVAININVVDARVRSDEDDLSDA
;
A
#
# COMPACT_ATOMS: atom_id res chain seq x y z
N MET A 1 -37.59 20.66 -2.07
CA MET A 1 -38.59 20.61 -3.15
C MET A 1 -39.97 20.67 -2.53
N ALA A 2 -40.59 19.54 -2.16
CA ALA A 2 -41.98 19.45 -1.68
C ALA A 2 -42.53 20.59 -0.79
N TRP A 3 -41.82 21.03 0.26
CA TRP A 3 -42.31 22.11 1.14
C TRP A 3 -42.43 23.49 0.46
N CYS A 4 -41.61 23.78 -0.54
CA CYS A 4 -41.65 25.05 -1.28
C CYS A 4 -42.73 25.02 -2.38
N GLU A 5 -42.90 23.88 -3.05
CA GLU A 5 -43.95 23.65 -4.06
C GLU A 5 -45.35 23.77 -3.44
N ALA A 6 -45.56 23.17 -2.26
CA ALA A 6 -46.81 23.27 -1.50
C ALA A 6 -47.17 24.70 -1.01
N ARG A 7 -46.27 25.67 -1.17
CA ARG A 7 -46.48 27.09 -0.82
C ARG A 7 -46.39 28.02 -2.04
N GLY A 8 -46.34 27.49 -3.27
CA GLY A 8 -46.25 28.29 -4.50
C GLY A 8 -44.93 29.06 -4.67
N LEU A 9 -43.87 28.69 -3.94
CA LEU A 9 -42.60 29.42 -3.93
C LEU A 9 -41.53 28.69 -4.74
N ASN A 10 -40.89 29.40 -5.67
CA ASN A 10 -39.79 28.84 -6.46
C ASN A 10 -38.58 28.50 -5.55
N TYR A 11 -38.20 27.22 -5.53
CA TYR A 11 -37.12 26.72 -4.67
C TYR A 11 -35.76 27.41 -4.92
N ALA A 12 -35.47 27.79 -6.16
CA ALA A 12 -34.18 28.38 -6.55
C ALA A 12 -34.00 29.81 -5.99
N THR A 13 -35.09 30.59 -5.86
CA THR A 13 -35.05 31.93 -5.26
C THR A 13 -35.12 31.85 -3.74
N ALA A 14 -36.01 31.01 -3.19
CA ALA A 14 -36.18 30.83 -1.74
C ALA A 14 -34.88 30.39 -1.04
N ARG A 15 -34.09 29.52 -1.66
CA ARG A 15 -32.83 28.98 -1.09
C ARG A 15 -31.77 30.05 -0.79
N ARG A 16 -31.87 31.26 -1.37
CA ARG A 16 -30.95 32.38 -1.06
C ARG A 16 -31.24 33.03 0.30
N TYR A 17 -32.47 32.93 0.81
CA TYR A 17 -32.90 33.58 2.05
C TYR A 17 -32.97 32.61 3.26
N ILE A 18 -32.78 31.31 3.03
CA ILE A 18 -32.67 30.31 4.10
C ILE A 18 -31.31 30.45 4.80
N LYS A 19 -31.29 31.15 5.94
CA LYS A 19 -30.10 31.28 6.80
C LYS A 19 -29.64 29.89 7.25
N LYS A 20 -28.39 29.52 6.93
CA LYS A 20 -27.74 28.33 7.48
C LYS A 20 -27.45 28.54 8.97
N PRO A 21 -27.66 27.55 9.85
CA PRO A 21 -27.28 27.66 11.25
C PRO A 21 -25.75 27.79 11.39
N PRO A 22 -25.24 28.48 12.43
CA PRO A 22 -23.80 28.67 12.65
C PRO A 22 -23.08 27.33 12.82
N LYS A 23 -21.81 27.26 12.38
CA LYS A 23 -21.00 26.03 12.29
C LYS A 23 -21.01 25.19 13.58
N ASN A 24 -21.03 25.84 14.75
CA ASN A 24 -21.00 25.17 16.05
C ASN A 24 -22.25 24.32 16.32
N ALA A 25 -23.43 24.76 15.87
CA ALA A 25 -24.67 23.98 16.00
C ALA A 25 -24.66 22.71 15.13
N GLN A 26 -23.98 22.75 13.98
CA GLN A 26 -23.79 21.58 13.11
C GLN A 26 -22.77 20.57 13.69
N ALA A 27 -21.85 21.03 14.55
CA ALA A 27 -20.91 20.14 15.25
C ALA A 27 -21.61 19.36 16.38
N GLU A 28 -22.44 20.01 17.19
CA GLU A 28 -23.17 19.35 18.29
C GLU A 28 -24.23 18.36 17.79
N LEU A 29 -24.94 18.67 16.69
CA LEU A 29 -25.84 17.72 16.03
C LEU A 29 -25.11 16.47 15.48
N ARG A 30 -23.85 16.60 15.05
CA ARG A 30 -23.03 15.46 14.61
C ARG A 30 -22.52 14.61 15.78
N LYS A 31 -22.12 15.25 16.89
CA LYS A 31 -21.67 14.54 18.11
C LYS A 31 -22.79 13.76 18.80
N THR A 32 -24.02 14.32 18.83
CA THR A 32 -25.18 13.64 19.42
C THR A 32 -25.63 12.43 18.59
N ALA A 33 -25.59 12.53 17.25
CA ALA A 33 -25.88 11.39 16.36
C ALA A 33 -24.85 10.25 16.45
N GLN A 34 -23.58 10.54 16.78
CA GLN A 34 -22.56 9.50 16.98
C GLN A 34 -22.68 8.78 18.34
N LYS A 35 -23.17 9.45 19.39
CA LYS A 35 -23.32 8.84 20.72
C LYS A 35 -24.48 7.85 20.84
N SER A 36 -25.51 7.93 20.00
CA SER A 36 -26.63 6.97 20.00
C SER A 36 -26.31 5.63 19.32
N ALA A 37 -25.27 5.57 18.47
CA ALA A 37 -24.89 4.36 17.74
C ALA A 37 -24.03 3.36 18.56
N GLN A 38 -23.54 3.74 19.75
CA GLN A 38 -22.59 2.93 20.54
C GLN A 38 -23.18 2.30 21.82
N LYS A 39 -24.51 2.17 21.94
CA LYS A 39 -25.16 1.48 23.06
C LYS A 39 -26.34 0.58 22.65
N LYS A 40 -26.04 -0.69 22.31
CA LYS A 40 -26.51 -1.89 23.07
C LYS A 40 -25.91 -3.20 22.50
N PRO A 41 -25.84 -4.28 23.29
CA PRO A 41 -24.96 -5.43 23.02
C PRO A 41 -25.65 -6.64 22.36
N ALA A 42 -24.84 -7.64 22.00
CA ALA A 42 -25.27 -8.91 21.43
C ALA A 42 -25.98 -9.83 22.44
N GLN A 43 -26.92 -10.66 21.96
CA GLN A 43 -27.27 -11.96 22.56
C GLN A 43 -28.02 -12.90 21.57
N THR A 44 -27.48 -14.12 21.44
CA THR A 44 -28.17 -15.44 21.33
C THR A 44 -29.14 -15.78 20.17
N ALA A 45 -28.73 -16.73 19.32
CA ALA A 45 -29.52 -17.87 18.77
C ALA A 45 -28.57 -18.81 18.00
N GLN A 46 -28.05 -19.90 18.57
CA GLN A 46 -28.66 -21.24 18.65
C GLN A 46 -29.04 -21.92 17.31
N LYS A 47 -28.07 -22.68 16.78
CA LYS A 47 -28.15 -24.13 16.48
C LYS A 47 -29.40 -24.66 15.72
N LEU A 48 -29.23 -24.98 14.42
CA LEU A 48 -30.01 -26.02 13.72
C LEU A 48 -29.08 -26.89 12.84
N ASN A 49 -29.23 -28.22 12.95
CA ASN A 49 -28.50 -29.24 12.18
C ASN A 49 -29.21 -29.52 10.82
N GLY A 50 -28.48 -30.00 9.79
CA GLY A 50 -29.11 -30.22 8.49
C GLY A 50 -28.39 -31.00 7.37
N LYS A 51 -27.76 -32.15 7.67
CA LYS A 51 -27.45 -33.28 6.74
C LYS A 51 -26.44 -33.13 5.57
N SER A 52 -25.66 -34.19 5.45
CA SER A 52 -24.58 -34.52 4.49
C SER A 52 -25.04 -35.10 3.15
N GLN A 53 -24.16 -35.07 2.13
CA GLN A 53 -23.90 -36.09 1.07
C GLN A 53 -22.64 -35.62 0.28
N GLU A 54 -21.47 -36.28 0.32
CA GLU A 54 -21.00 -37.51 -0.40
C GLU A 54 -20.19 -37.23 -1.70
N LYS A 55 -19.52 -38.25 -2.28
CA LYS A 55 -18.25 -38.14 -3.06
C LYS A 55 -18.22 -39.08 -4.31
N LYS A 56 -17.26 -39.07 -5.26
CA LYS A 56 -15.89 -38.49 -5.23
C LYS A 56 -15.30 -37.78 -6.50
N PRO A 57 -14.82 -38.42 -7.60
CA PRO A 57 -13.50 -37.99 -8.14
C PRO A 57 -13.33 -37.77 -9.67
N VAL A 58 -12.05 -37.51 -10.04
CA VAL A 58 -11.36 -37.49 -11.37
C VAL A 58 -11.64 -36.25 -12.25
N SER A 59 -10.69 -35.61 -12.96
CA SER A 59 -9.30 -35.99 -13.35
C SER A 59 -8.31 -34.81 -13.48
N ASP A 60 -7.00 -35.09 -13.35
CA ASP A 60 -5.87 -34.18 -13.61
C ASP A 60 -5.69 -33.76 -15.08
N ALA A 61 -5.11 -32.56 -15.31
CA ALA A 61 -3.95 -32.36 -16.21
C ALA A 61 -3.46 -30.88 -16.24
N TYR A 62 -2.26 -30.64 -15.69
CA TYR A 62 -1.14 -29.75 -16.12
C TYR A 62 -1.41 -28.44 -16.93
N LEU A 63 -0.76 -27.29 -16.72
CA LEU A 63 0.68 -27.03 -16.42
C LEU A 63 0.97 -25.70 -15.68
N ASN A 64 2.13 -25.71 -15.01
CA ASN A 64 3.08 -24.63 -14.67
C ASN A 64 3.08 -24.02 -13.25
N GLU A 65 4.18 -24.30 -12.56
CA GLU A 65 4.53 -23.86 -11.21
C GLU A 65 5.24 -22.49 -11.20
N GLY A 66 5.22 -21.84 -10.03
CA GLY A 66 5.82 -20.53 -9.78
C GLY A 66 5.47 -20.01 -8.39
N ASP A 67 5.80 -20.77 -7.35
CA ASP A 67 5.87 -20.38 -5.93
C ASP A 67 4.71 -19.53 -5.37
N ALA A 68 3.48 -19.90 -5.74
CA ALA A 68 2.28 -19.45 -5.06
C ALA A 68 1.82 -20.51 -4.05
N GLU A 69 2.09 -20.29 -2.77
CA GLU A 69 1.28 -20.92 -1.72
C GLU A 69 -0.17 -20.49 -1.97
N GLU A 70 -1.01 -21.47 -2.29
CA GLU A 70 -2.34 -21.23 -2.84
C GLU A 70 -3.18 -20.44 -1.84
N ILE A 71 -3.63 -19.23 -2.23
CA ILE A 71 -4.51 -18.42 -1.38
C ILE A 71 -5.84 -19.18 -1.27
N SER A 72 -6.01 -19.90 -0.16
CA SER A 72 -7.22 -20.67 0.14
C SER A 72 -8.44 -19.76 0.07
N PHE A 73 -9.18 -19.87 -1.03
CA PHE A 73 -10.30 -19.01 -1.37
C PHE A 73 -11.48 -19.88 -1.81
N CYS A 74 -12.61 -19.75 -1.12
CA CYS A 74 -13.85 -20.46 -1.44
C CYS A 74 -14.85 -19.49 -2.10
N PRO A 75 -15.10 -19.56 -3.42
CA PRO A 75 -16.01 -18.65 -4.12
C PRO A 75 -17.43 -18.62 -3.55
N ASP A 76 -17.91 -19.76 -3.05
CA ASP A 76 -19.23 -19.92 -2.44
C ASP A 76 -19.45 -19.04 -1.20
N GLU A 77 -18.41 -18.81 -0.37
CA GLU A 77 -18.50 -17.95 0.83
C GLU A 77 -18.79 -16.47 0.46
N PHE A 78 -18.38 -16.08 -0.75
CA PHE A 78 -18.61 -14.76 -1.31
C PHE A 78 -19.86 -14.71 -2.20
N GLY A 79 -20.47 -15.86 -2.50
CA GLY A 79 -21.62 -16.01 -3.39
C GLY A 79 -21.33 -15.55 -4.82
N ILE A 80 -20.13 -15.87 -5.33
CA ILE A 80 -19.63 -15.57 -6.68
C ILE A 80 -19.21 -16.86 -7.38
N SER A 81 -19.18 -16.87 -8.72
CA SER A 81 -18.66 -18.02 -9.48
C SER A 81 -17.12 -18.04 -9.53
N ASP A 82 -16.54 -19.19 -9.85
CA ASP A 82 -15.09 -19.37 -10.05
C ASP A 82 -14.52 -18.38 -11.08
N GLN A 83 -15.30 -18.07 -12.12
CA GLN A 83 -14.94 -17.11 -13.15
C GLN A 83 -14.87 -15.67 -12.60
N GLN A 84 -15.79 -15.31 -11.71
CA GLN A 84 -15.76 -14.04 -10.98
C GLN A 84 -14.64 -14.01 -9.92
N ALA A 85 -14.29 -15.15 -9.32
CA ALA A 85 -13.16 -15.29 -8.42
C ALA A 85 -11.82 -15.09 -9.14
N LYS A 86 -11.62 -15.73 -10.31
CA LYS A 86 -10.46 -15.52 -11.19
C LYS A 86 -10.34 -14.05 -11.61
N PHE A 87 -11.44 -13.42 -12.01
CA PHE A 87 -11.47 -11.98 -12.29
C PHE A 87 -11.07 -11.14 -11.06
N ALA A 88 -11.62 -11.45 -9.88
CA ALA A 88 -11.31 -10.73 -8.65
C ALA A 88 -9.83 -10.85 -8.24
N MET A 89 -9.25 -12.04 -8.38
CA MET A 89 -7.83 -12.31 -8.14
C MET A 89 -6.93 -11.51 -9.10
N LEU A 90 -7.21 -11.56 -10.41
CA LEU A 90 -6.43 -10.84 -11.43
C LEU A 90 -6.49 -9.32 -11.23
N VAL A 91 -7.65 -8.76 -10.85
CA VAL A 91 -7.80 -7.34 -10.50
C VAL A 91 -7.08 -6.99 -9.20
N ALA A 92 -7.01 -7.91 -8.23
CA ALA A 92 -6.26 -7.73 -7.00
C ALA A 92 -4.73 -7.77 -7.23
N GLN A 93 -4.26 -8.55 -8.21
CA GLN A 93 -2.88 -8.57 -8.70
C GLN A 93 -2.50 -7.34 -9.57
N GLY A 94 -3.41 -6.38 -9.77
CA GLY A 94 -3.14 -5.13 -10.49
C GLY A 94 -3.31 -5.20 -12.02
N LYS A 95 -3.86 -6.29 -12.57
CA LYS A 95 -4.21 -6.34 -14.00
C LYS A 95 -5.30 -5.31 -14.35
N LYS A 96 -5.20 -4.71 -15.54
CA LYS A 96 -6.22 -3.78 -16.06
C LYS A 96 -7.58 -4.51 -16.11
N PRO A 97 -8.72 -3.90 -15.71
CA PRO A 97 -10.00 -4.61 -15.64
C PRO A 97 -10.43 -5.28 -16.95
N THR A 98 -10.14 -4.66 -18.10
CA THR A 98 -10.37 -5.23 -19.44
C THR A 98 -9.53 -6.48 -19.71
N GLU A 99 -8.26 -6.47 -19.29
CA GLU A 99 -7.32 -7.59 -19.44
C GLU A 99 -7.70 -8.73 -18.48
N ALA A 100 -7.99 -8.40 -17.21
CA ALA A 100 -8.47 -9.35 -16.21
C ALA A 100 -9.79 -10.03 -16.63
N TYR A 101 -10.70 -9.31 -17.27
CA TYR A 101 -11.95 -9.86 -17.80
C TYR A 101 -11.69 -10.92 -18.88
N ARG A 102 -10.80 -10.62 -19.84
CA ARG A 102 -10.37 -11.58 -20.88
C ARG A 102 -9.63 -12.79 -20.29
N LEU A 103 -8.70 -12.56 -19.35
CA LEU A 103 -7.91 -13.63 -18.72
C LEU A 103 -8.76 -14.52 -17.78
N ALA A 104 -9.86 -14.00 -17.23
CA ALA A 104 -10.87 -14.81 -16.55
C ALA A 104 -11.76 -15.63 -17.51
N GLY A 105 -11.50 -15.59 -18.83
CA GLY A 105 -12.21 -16.39 -19.83
C GLY A 105 -13.58 -15.83 -20.22
N TYR A 106 -13.85 -14.53 -20.00
CA TYR A 106 -15.08 -13.91 -20.49
C TYR A 106 -14.96 -13.49 -21.97
N GLU A 107 -16.04 -13.69 -22.71
CA GLU A 107 -16.15 -13.24 -24.10
C GLU A 107 -16.40 -11.74 -24.22
N GLY A 108 -15.86 -11.15 -25.29
CA GLY A 108 -15.97 -9.73 -25.60
C GLY A 108 -14.61 -9.08 -25.84
N GLN A 109 -14.55 -8.18 -26.82
CA GLN A 109 -13.35 -7.41 -27.16
C GLN A 109 -13.61 -5.90 -26.99
N GLY A 110 -12.53 -5.13 -26.83
CA GLY A 110 -12.56 -3.66 -26.81
C GLY A 110 -13.59 -3.06 -25.84
N ALA A 111 -14.49 -2.22 -26.38
CA ALA A 111 -15.48 -1.49 -25.61
C ALA A 111 -16.45 -2.39 -24.82
N THR A 112 -16.83 -3.54 -25.38
CA THR A 112 -17.76 -4.50 -24.72
C THR A 112 -17.12 -5.10 -23.47
N ALA A 113 -15.86 -5.53 -23.57
CA ALA A 113 -15.09 -6.02 -22.42
C ALA A 113 -14.94 -4.93 -21.34
N ASN A 114 -14.70 -3.67 -21.73
CA ASN A 114 -14.58 -2.56 -20.78
C ASN A 114 -15.89 -2.27 -20.04
N SER A 115 -17.02 -2.24 -20.74
CA SER A 115 -18.35 -2.04 -20.15
C SER A 115 -18.69 -3.16 -19.16
N ASN A 116 -18.45 -4.42 -19.55
CA ASN A 116 -18.73 -5.58 -18.71
C ASN A 116 -17.79 -5.68 -17.50
N ALA A 117 -16.48 -5.44 -17.67
CA ALA A 117 -15.54 -5.35 -16.55
C ALA A 117 -15.92 -4.23 -15.56
N SER A 118 -16.33 -3.07 -16.08
CA SER A 118 -16.82 -1.95 -15.26
C SER A 118 -18.15 -2.25 -14.56
N ARG A 119 -19.00 -3.12 -15.11
CA ARG A 119 -20.19 -3.65 -14.44
C ARG A 119 -19.80 -4.67 -13.36
N MET A 120 -18.80 -5.51 -13.61
CA MET A 120 -18.29 -6.50 -12.66
C MET A 120 -17.68 -5.84 -11.42
N LEU A 121 -16.89 -4.77 -11.58
CA LEU A 121 -16.33 -3.98 -10.48
C LEU A 121 -17.40 -3.31 -9.59
N ARG A 122 -18.60 -3.04 -10.13
CA ARG A 122 -19.75 -2.49 -9.38
C ARG A 122 -20.53 -3.56 -8.61
N ASN A 123 -20.27 -4.84 -8.82
CA ASN A 123 -20.92 -5.91 -8.07
C ASN A 123 -20.29 -6.02 -6.67
N ALA A 124 -21.08 -5.75 -5.63
CA ALA A 124 -20.62 -5.76 -4.25
C ALA A 124 -19.98 -7.10 -3.80
N ARG A 125 -20.45 -8.24 -4.32
CA ARG A 125 -19.88 -9.56 -4.00
C ARG A 125 -18.48 -9.74 -4.58
N VAL A 126 -18.31 -9.37 -5.84
CA VAL A 126 -17.00 -9.42 -6.53
C VAL A 126 -16.04 -8.41 -5.92
N TYR A 127 -16.50 -7.21 -5.57
CA TYR A 127 -15.69 -6.22 -4.88
C TYR A 127 -15.25 -6.67 -3.47
N ARG A 128 -16.10 -7.40 -2.74
CA ARG A 128 -15.72 -8.05 -1.47
C ARG A 128 -14.60 -9.06 -1.67
N ALA A 129 -14.65 -9.88 -2.73
CA ALA A 129 -13.58 -10.82 -3.08
C ALA A 129 -12.28 -10.11 -3.51
N ILE A 130 -12.35 -9.05 -4.32
CA ILE A 130 -11.18 -8.21 -4.67
C ILE A 130 -10.53 -7.65 -3.40
N SER A 131 -11.34 -7.18 -2.46
CA SER A 131 -10.86 -6.64 -1.17
C SER A 131 -10.21 -7.74 -0.31
N TYR A 132 -10.77 -8.95 -0.30
CA TYR A 132 -10.17 -10.10 0.37
C TYR A 132 -8.80 -10.46 -0.24
N PHE A 133 -8.72 -10.62 -1.57
CA PHE A 133 -7.45 -10.93 -2.23
C PHE A 133 -6.40 -9.84 -2.02
N ARG A 134 -6.79 -8.55 -2.11
CA ARG A 134 -5.88 -7.44 -1.77
C ARG A 134 -5.36 -7.52 -0.34
N ASN A 135 -6.21 -7.84 0.64
CA ASN A 135 -5.79 -8.02 2.03
C ASN A 135 -4.89 -9.26 2.23
N GLN A 136 -5.10 -10.36 1.48
CA GLN A 136 -4.23 -11.54 1.56
C GLN A 136 -2.89 -11.31 0.88
N TYR A 137 -2.86 -10.64 -0.28
CA TYR A 137 -1.62 -10.15 -0.86
C TYR A 137 -0.92 -9.21 0.11
N GLN A 138 -1.63 -8.23 0.70
CA GLN A 138 -1.10 -7.29 1.70
C GLN A 138 -0.44 -8.02 2.90
N LYS A 139 -1.02 -9.13 3.38
CA LYS A 139 -0.43 -9.94 4.46
C LYS A 139 0.81 -10.74 4.03
N ARG A 140 0.98 -11.05 2.74
CA ARG A 140 2.19 -11.69 2.20
C ARG A 140 3.36 -10.72 2.07
N TYR A 141 3.11 -9.40 2.13
CA TYR A 141 4.18 -8.40 2.32
C TYR A 141 4.67 -8.38 3.79
N THR A 142 5.07 -9.52 4.36
CA THR A 142 6.19 -9.48 5.32
C THR A 142 7.52 -9.14 4.61
N ALA A 143 7.51 -9.20 3.27
CA ALA A 143 8.40 -8.45 2.37
C ALA A 143 8.12 -6.92 2.30
N ASP A 144 7.26 -6.36 3.16
CA ASP A 144 7.02 -4.89 3.23
C ASP A 144 8.31 -4.13 3.50
N LEU A 145 9.24 -4.72 4.27
CA LEU A 145 10.47 -4.05 4.64
C LEU A 145 11.31 -3.73 3.41
N ASP A 146 11.46 -4.69 2.49
CA ASP A 146 12.23 -4.50 1.25
C ASP A 146 11.52 -3.53 0.30
N LEU A 147 10.19 -3.58 0.24
CA LEU A 147 9.39 -2.62 -0.54
C LEU A 147 9.53 -1.20 0.03
N LEU A 148 9.41 -1.03 1.35
CA LEU A 148 9.56 0.26 2.03
C LEU A 148 10.99 0.79 1.91
N VAL A 149 12.00 -0.07 2.08
CA VAL A 149 13.40 0.27 1.83
C VAL A 149 13.60 0.70 0.37
N SER A 150 13.00 0.00 -0.60
CA SER A 150 13.08 0.39 -2.02
C SER A 150 12.44 1.76 -2.29
N GLN A 151 11.29 2.07 -1.69
CA GLN A 151 10.63 3.37 -1.81
C GLN A 151 11.42 4.48 -1.15
N LEU A 152 11.95 4.25 0.06
CA LEU A 152 12.82 5.20 0.76
C LEU A 152 14.12 5.45 -0.02
N MET A 153 14.74 4.40 -0.58
CA MET A 153 15.91 4.52 -1.45
C MET A 153 15.61 5.33 -2.71
N ALA A 154 14.49 5.06 -3.38
CA ALA A 154 14.05 5.80 -4.55
C ALA A 154 13.85 7.30 -4.22
N ILE A 155 13.16 7.64 -3.13
CA ILE A 155 13.02 9.03 -2.65
C ILE A 155 14.39 9.66 -2.38
N VAL A 156 15.35 8.92 -1.82
CA VAL A 156 16.69 9.43 -1.51
C VAL A 156 17.55 9.65 -2.76
N GLN A 157 17.44 8.79 -3.76
CA GLN A 157 18.20 8.84 -5.01
C GLN A 157 17.61 9.83 -6.03
N ALA A 158 16.28 9.99 -6.08
CA ALA A 158 15.54 10.83 -7.02
C ALA A 158 16.16 12.23 -7.24
N ASP A 159 16.42 12.60 -8.50
CA ASP A 159 16.89 13.93 -8.85
C ASP A 159 15.72 14.95 -8.89
N PRO A 160 15.72 16.01 -8.04
CA PRO A 160 14.68 17.04 -8.10
C PRO A 160 14.57 17.75 -9.46
N ASN A 161 15.65 17.78 -10.25
CA ASN A 161 15.62 18.35 -11.60
C ASN A 161 14.73 17.54 -12.57
N GLN A 162 14.37 16.30 -12.26
CA GLN A 162 13.37 15.56 -13.06
C GLN A 162 11.94 16.10 -12.84
N LEU A 163 11.70 16.89 -11.79
CA LEU A 163 10.40 17.47 -11.46
C LEU A 163 10.32 18.96 -11.81
N ALA A 164 11.34 19.74 -11.43
CA ALA A 164 11.42 21.17 -11.70
C ALA A 164 12.87 21.58 -11.98
N GLN A 165 13.08 22.30 -13.10
CA GLN A 165 14.39 22.77 -13.54
C GLN A 165 14.38 24.29 -13.67
N PHE A 166 15.41 24.94 -13.18
CA PHE A 166 15.73 26.30 -13.64
C PHE A 166 16.69 26.17 -14.82
N ARG A 167 16.16 26.27 -16.04
CA ARG A 167 16.95 26.16 -17.27
C ARG A 167 17.33 27.55 -17.81
N ARG A 168 18.53 27.66 -18.38
CA ARG A 168 18.89 28.78 -19.27
C ARG A 168 18.45 28.43 -20.68
N VAL A 169 17.70 29.31 -21.32
CA VAL A 169 17.27 29.18 -22.72
C VAL A 169 17.73 30.38 -23.54
N ASN A 170 17.76 30.25 -24.86
CA ASN A 170 18.08 31.32 -25.77
C ASN A 170 17.22 32.58 -25.55
N CYS A 171 17.85 33.76 -25.57
CA CYS A 171 17.11 35.01 -25.71
C CYS A 171 16.63 35.17 -27.16
N ARG A 172 15.65 36.07 -27.38
CA ARG A 172 15.07 36.37 -28.70
C ARG A 172 16.06 36.87 -29.77
N TYR A 173 17.30 37.19 -29.38
CA TYR A 173 18.36 37.69 -30.25
C TYR A 173 19.56 36.72 -30.37
N CYS A 174 19.50 35.54 -29.74
CA CYS A 174 20.60 34.56 -29.78
C CYS A 174 20.86 34.04 -31.19
N TRP A 175 19.80 33.64 -31.89
CA TRP A 175 19.85 32.93 -33.17
C TRP A 175 19.15 33.71 -34.30
N GLY A 176 18.78 34.96 -34.05
CA GLY A 176 18.26 35.86 -35.08
C GLY A 176 19.38 36.33 -36.01
N GLU A 177 19.02 36.57 -37.27
CA GLU A 177 19.94 37.10 -38.28
C GLU A 177 20.56 38.42 -37.80
N ASN A 178 21.88 38.56 -37.86
CA ASN A 178 22.64 39.70 -37.31
C ASN A 178 22.35 40.03 -35.82
N HIS A 179 21.88 39.06 -35.02
CA HIS A 179 21.38 39.26 -33.65
C HIS A 179 20.21 40.24 -33.54
N LEU A 180 19.40 40.36 -34.60
CA LEU A 180 18.10 41.02 -34.57
C LEU A 180 17.06 40.15 -33.87
N TYR A 181 15.85 40.69 -33.65
CA TYR A 181 14.79 39.95 -32.96
C TYR A 181 14.28 38.79 -33.83
N GLN A 182 14.41 37.56 -33.34
CA GLN A 182 13.92 36.37 -34.00
C GLN A 182 12.45 36.10 -33.64
N TRP A 183 11.65 35.97 -34.68
CA TRP A 183 10.21 35.74 -34.61
C TRP A 183 9.90 34.24 -34.64
N ARG A 184 8.82 33.78 -34.00
CA ARG A 184 8.39 32.37 -34.04
C ARG A 184 7.86 32.03 -35.43
N ASP A 185 6.91 32.82 -35.88
CA ASP A 185 6.17 32.69 -37.13
C ASP A 185 5.86 34.07 -37.72
N ILE A 186 5.43 34.08 -38.99
CA ILE A 186 5.05 35.32 -39.69
C ILE A 186 3.92 36.04 -38.94
N ALA A 187 3.02 35.29 -38.31
CA ALA A 187 1.92 35.86 -37.54
C ALA A 187 2.34 36.55 -36.22
N GLU A 188 3.52 36.29 -35.67
CA GLU A 188 4.10 37.09 -34.57
C GLU A 188 4.64 38.41 -35.10
N PHE A 189 5.34 38.39 -36.25
CA PHE A 189 5.84 39.58 -36.94
C PHE A 189 4.70 40.51 -37.37
N ASP A 190 3.71 40.01 -38.12
CA ASP A 190 2.58 40.79 -38.64
C ASP A 190 1.80 41.49 -37.50
N LYS A 191 1.64 40.83 -36.35
CA LYS A 191 1.01 41.42 -35.17
C LYS A 191 1.85 42.54 -34.57
N ALA A 192 3.17 42.37 -34.52
CA ALA A 192 4.09 43.40 -34.02
C ALA A 192 4.16 44.60 -34.98
N ALA A 193 4.21 44.37 -36.29
CA ALA A 193 4.16 45.41 -37.32
C ALA A 193 2.83 46.20 -37.28
N ALA A 194 1.69 45.48 -37.22
CA ALA A 194 0.38 46.11 -37.07
C ALA A 194 0.24 46.91 -35.76
N GLN A 195 0.84 46.44 -34.66
CA GLN A 195 0.84 47.19 -33.40
C GLN A 195 1.77 48.41 -33.45
N ALA A 196 2.96 48.31 -34.05
CA ALA A 196 3.85 49.44 -34.26
C ALA A 196 3.18 50.53 -35.10
N SER A 197 2.50 50.14 -36.19
CA SER A 197 1.72 51.04 -37.04
C SER A 197 0.61 51.78 -36.25
N ARG A 198 -0.15 51.06 -35.40
CA ARG A 198 -1.16 51.67 -34.51
C ARG A 198 -0.56 52.63 -33.49
N ASP A 199 0.63 52.32 -32.98
CA ASP A 199 1.36 53.14 -32.02
C ASP A 199 2.12 54.31 -32.68
N GLY A 200 2.08 54.46 -34.02
CA GLY A 200 2.84 55.47 -34.76
C GLY A 200 4.36 55.26 -34.76
N LYS A 201 4.82 54.02 -34.51
CA LYS A 201 6.22 53.62 -34.43
C LYS A 201 6.70 53.03 -35.77
N PRO A 202 8.01 53.06 -36.06
CA PRO A 202 8.57 52.34 -37.20
C PRO A 202 8.29 50.83 -37.10
N GLU A 203 8.24 50.16 -38.24
CA GLU A 203 8.05 48.72 -38.33
C GLU A 203 9.20 47.97 -37.61
N PRO A 204 8.92 46.85 -36.91
CA PRO A 204 9.95 46.07 -36.23
C PRO A 204 10.99 45.50 -37.20
N GLU A 205 12.25 45.45 -36.74
CA GLU A 205 13.33 44.84 -37.52
C GLU A 205 13.14 43.32 -37.66
N TYR A 206 13.33 42.82 -38.88
CA TYR A 206 13.14 41.41 -39.21
C TYR A 206 14.45 40.61 -38.96
N GLY A 207 14.51 39.88 -37.86
CA GLY A 207 15.64 39.01 -37.50
C GLY A 207 15.47 37.53 -37.85
N GLY A 208 14.63 37.22 -38.84
CA GLY A 208 14.33 35.84 -39.24
C GLY A 208 13.20 35.18 -38.42
N LEU A 209 12.74 34.04 -38.92
CA LEU A 209 11.65 33.24 -38.34
C LEU A 209 12.20 32.01 -37.58
N GLY A 210 11.29 31.20 -37.03
CA GLY A 210 11.65 29.90 -36.45
C GLY A 210 12.23 29.96 -35.04
N PHE A 211 11.93 31.00 -34.25
CA PHE A 211 12.35 31.07 -32.84
C PHE A 211 11.79 29.88 -32.03
N VAL A 212 12.70 29.13 -31.41
CA VAL A 212 12.41 27.99 -30.52
C VAL A 212 12.66 28.41 -29.08
N ASP A 213 11.64 28.32 -28.21
CA ASP A 213 11.68 28.83 -26.82
C ASP A 213 12.65 28.10 -25.87
N ASN A 214 13.12 26.92 -26.26
CA ASN A 214 13.95 26.04 -25.42
C ASN A 214 15.29 25.65 -26.09
N ALA A 215 15.75 26.43 -27.07
CA ALA A 215 17.05 26.20 -27.67
C ALA A 215 18.18 26.65 -26.70
N ILE A 216 19.37 26.10 -26.92
CA ILE A 216 20.57 26.44 -26.15
C ILE A 216 20.90 27.93 -26.41
N PRO A 217 21.28 28.73 -25.39
CA PRO A 217 21.79 30.09 -25.62
C PRO A 217 22.96 30.12 -26.59
N ASN A 218 23.02 31.12 -27.48
CA ASN A 218 24.19 31.35 -28.32
C ASN A 218 25.30 32.02 -27.47
N PRO A 219 26.48 31.39 -27.29
CA PRO A 219 27.58 31.96 -26.50
C PRO A 219 27.99 33.37 -26.95
N ASP A 220 27.99 33.61 -28.26
CA ASP A 220 28.46 34.86 -28.86
C ASP A 220 27.36 35.95 -28.91
N CYS A 221 26.17 35.70 -28.35
CA CYS A 221 25.06 36.66 -28.42
C CYS A 221 25.38 37.96 -27.66
N PRO A 222 25.45 39.12 -28.34
CA PRO A 222 25.81 40.40 -27.71
C PRO A 222 24.70 40.98 -26.81
N LYS A 223 23.48 40.41 -26.85
CA LYS A 223 22.34 40.88 -26.04
C LYS A 223 22.24 40.20 -24.68
N CYS A 224 22.67 38.94 -24.56
CA CYS A 224 22.66 38.19 -23.29
C CYS A 224 24.04 37.66 -22.90
N CYS A 225 25.11 38.00 -23.63
CA CYS A 225 26.50 37.60 -23.37
C CYS A 225 26.65 36.08 -23.09
N GLY A 226 25.99 35.25 -23.91
CA GLY A 226 25.99 33.79 -23.75
C GLY A 226 25.09 33.21 -22.63
N GLU A 227 24.66 34.00 -21.65
CA GLU A 227 23.90 33.51 -20.48
C GLU A 227 22.45 33.08 -20.80
N GLY A 228 21.86 33.63 -21.86
CA GLY A 228 20.46 33.43 -22.20
C GLY A 228 19.48 34.04 -21.20
N THR A 229 18.27 33.48 -21.12
CA THR A 229 17.21 33.85 -20.18
C THR A 229 16.92 32.71 -19.22
N GLY A 230 16.61 33.02 -17.96
CA GLY A 230 16.22 32.02 -16.96
C GLY A 230 14.75 31.65 -17.10
N GLN A 231 14.45 30.38 -17.28
CA GLN A 231 13.08 29.86 -17.36
C GLN A 231 12.90 28.71 -16.35
N LEU A 232 11.85 28.80 -15.53
CA LEU A 232 11.39 27.68 -14.72
C LEU A 232 10.63 26.71 -15.62
N TYR A 233 11.12 25.47 -15.71
CA TYR A 233 10.45 24.37 -16.38
C TYR A 233 9.94 23.38 -15.31
N MET A 234 8.69 22.95 -15.45
CA MET A 234 8.08 21.90 -14.64
C MET A 234 7.77 20.72 -15.56
N ALA A 235 8.14 19.52 -15.15
CA ALA A 235 7.83 18.30 -15.89
C ALA A 235 6.33 17.98 -15.82
N ASP A 236 5.81 17.23 -16.80
CA ASP A 236 4.44 16.71 -16.74
C ASP A 236 4.35 15.63 -15.65
N THR A 237 3.66 15.95 -14.55
CA THR A 237 3.55 15.06 -13.39
C THR A 237 2.72 13.80 -13.65
N THR A 238 2.00 13.73 -14.77
CA THR A 238 1.28 12.53 -15.21
C THR A 238 2.17 11.50 -15.91
N LEU A 239 3.35 11.90 -16.37
CA LEU A 239 4.33 11.08 -17.10
C LEU A 239 5.62 10.83 -16.29
N LEU A 240 5.54 10.96 -14.97
CA LEU A 240 6.67 10.66 -14.07
C LEU A 240 6.75 9.16 -13.77
N ASP A 241 7.93 8.61 -13.98
CA ASP A 241 8.28 7.23 -13.67
C ASP A 241 9.46 7.15 -12.67
N GLY A 242 9.74 5.94 -12.17
CA GLY A 242 10.92 5.65 -11.33
C GLY A 242 11.00 6.51 -10.06
N ASP A 243 12.23 6.93 -9.72
CA ASP A 243 12.54 7.61 -8.46
C ASP A 243 11.85 8.97 -8.33
N ALA A 244 11.82 9.77 -9.40
CA ALA A 244 11.15 11.07 -9.41
C ALA A 244 9.64 10.94 -9.12
N ARG A 245 9.02 9.83 -9.52
CA ARG A 245 7.61 9.55 -9.21
C ARG A 245 7.36 9.31 -7.72
N GLN A 246 8.34 8.74 -7.00
CA GLN A 246 8.28 8.53 -5.55
C GLN A 246 8.60 9.82 -4.77
N LEU A 247 9.50 10.67 -5.29
CA LEU A 247 9.81 11.98 -4.70
C LEU A 247 8.64 12.98 -4.81
N TYR A 248 7.77 12.84 -5.81
CA TYR A 248 6.64 13.74 -6.05
C TYR A 248 5.47 13.48 -5.07
N ALA A 249 5.37 14.32 -4.04
CA ALA A 249 4.29 14.29 -3.05
C ALA A 249 2.99 14.95 -3.56
N GLY A 250 3.08 15.89 -4.51
CA GLY A 250 1.93 16.55 -5.12
C GLY A 250 2.22 17.94 -5.67
N ALA A 251 1.17 18.69 -6.01
CA ALA A 251 1.28 20.09 -6.40
C ALA A 251 0.11 20.91 -5.84
N LYS A 252 0.36 22.19 -5.56
CA LYS A 252 -0.65 23.14 -5.07
C LYS A 252 -0.65 24.40 -5.92
N LEU A 253 -1.83 24.99 -6.13
CA LEU A 253 -1.97 26.29 -6.80
C LEU A 253 -1.93 27.41 -5.76
N GLY A 254 -0.83 28.16 -5.75
CA GLY A 254 -0.62 29.34 -4.91
C GLY A 254 -0.97 30.63 -5.64
N LYS A 255 -0.85 31.76 -4.93
CA LYS A 255 -1.02 33.11 -5.53
C LYS A 255 0.05 33.46 -6.55
N PHE A 256 1.21 32.80 -6.48
CA PHE A 256 2.39 33.05 -7.30
C PHE A 256 2.61 31.98 -8.39
N GLY A 257 1.64 31.07 -8.60
CA GLY A 257 1.72 29.99 -9.59
C GLY A 257 1.60 28.60 -8.95
N VAL A 258 2.10 27.60 -9.66
CA VAL A 258 2.12 26.19 -9.20
C VAL A 258 3.34 25.98 -8.30
N GLU A 259 3.13 25.41 -7.12
CA GLU A 259 4.21 24.95 -6.24
C GLU A 259 4.20 23.41 -6.21
N ILE A 260 5.29 22.79 -6.62
CA ILE A 260 5.49 21.34 -6.52
C ILE A 260 5.90 21.00 -5.08
N LEU A 261 5.28 19.96 -4.53
CA LEU A 261 5.57 19.40 -3.22
C LEU A 261 6.42 18.14 -3.40
N LEU A 262 7.51 18.07 -2.63
CA LEU A 262 8.46 16.97 -2.62
C LEU A 262 8.42 16.24 -1.27
N GLU A 263 8.71 14.95 -1.28
CA GLU A 263 8.99 14.19 -0.06
C GLU A 263 10.30 14.64 0.62
N ASP A 264 10.37 14.57 1.95
CA ASP A 264 11.58 14.93 2.71
C ASP A 264 12.66 13.85 2.54
N LYS A 265 13.60 14.08 1.61
CA LYS A 265 14.77 13.22 1.39
C LYS A 265 15.60 13.00 2.67
N ALA A 266 15.61 13.96 3.61
CA ALA A 266 16.32 13.81 4.87
C ALA A 266 15.54 12.93 5.87
N ALA A 267 14.20 13.00 5.90
CA ALA A 267 13.39 12.03 6.63
C ALA A 267 13.57 10.62 6.07
N ALA A 268 13.52 10.47 4.74
CA ALA A 268 13.73 9.18 4.10
C ALA A 268 15.10 8.57 4.44
N ARG A 269 16.18 9.37 4.45
CA ARG A 269 17.50 8.92 4.95
C ARG A 269 17.50 8.50 6.41
N ARG A 270 16.82 9.24 7.30
CA ARG A 270 16.75 8.91 8.73
C ARG A 270 16.03 7.58 8.98
N GLU A 271 14.88 7.37 8.32
CA GLU A 271 14.14 6.11 8.45
C GLU A 271 14.90 4.95 7.80
N LEU A 272 15.55 5.15 6.64
CA LEU A 272 16.40 4.11 6.05
C LEU A 272 17.53 3.67 7.01
N LEU A 273 18.24 4.62 7.63
CA LEU A 273 19.27 4.33 8.63
C LEU A 273 18.70 3.60 9.85
N ARG A 274 17.49 3.95 10.28
CA ARG A 274 16.77 3.27 11.36
C ARG A 274 16.44 1.82 11.00
N LEU A 275 15.93 1.57 9.79
CA LEU A 275 15.60 0.22 9.32
C LEU A 275 16.86 -0.65 9.17
N LEU A 276 17.96 -0.09 8.66
CA LEU A 276 19.26 -0.78 8.58
C LEU A 276 19.82 -1.13 9.96
N ALA A 277 19.77 -0.20 10.92
CA ALA A 277 20.20 -0.45 12.30
C ALA A 277 19.33 -1.51 12.99
N ALA A 278 18.01 -1.46 12.81
CA ALA A 278 17.08 -2.45 13.33
C ALA A 278 17.27 -3.84 12.68
N GLY A 279 17.54 -3.90 11.37
CA GLY A 279 17.86 -5.15 10.66
C GLY A 279 19.13 -5.80 11.18
N GLY A 280 20.17 -5.01 11.48
CA GLY A 280 21.39 -5.50 12.13
C GLY A 280 21.13 -6.09 13.52
N ALA A 281 20.31 -5.42 14.34
CA ALA A 281 19.91 -5.92 15.65
C ALA A 281 19.06 -7.21 15.57
N LEU A 282 18.08 -7.25 14.66
CA LEU A 282 17.25 -8.44 14.40
C LEU A 282 18.09 -9.65 13.95
N CYS A 283 19.14 -9.42 13.15
CA CYS A 283 20.07 -10.48 12.75
C CYS A 283 20.88 -11.01 13.94
N ALA A 284 21.36 -10.13 14.83
CA ALA A 284 22.05 -10.52 16.05
C ALA A 284 21.14 -11.27 17.04
N ASP A 285 19.92 -10.78 17.28
CA ASP A 285 18.93 -11.44 18.15
C ASP A 285 18.51 -12.81 17.61
N LYS A 286 18.33 -12.95 16.30
CA LYS A 286 18.02 -14.23 15.66
C LYS A 286 19.17 -15.23 15.82
N ARG A 287 20.42 -14.79 15.65
CA ARG A 287 21.63 -15.58 15.89
C ARG A 287 21.73 -16.05 17.35
N LEU A 288 21.38 -15.18 18.31
CA LEU A 288 21.34 -15.52 19.74
C LEU A 288 20.22 -16.52 20.07
N GLN A 289 19.04 -16.39 19.46
CA GLN A 289 17.94 -17.34 19.61
C GLN A 289 18.31 -18.73 19.05
N GLU A 290 18.98 -18.80 17.89
CA GLU A 290 19.47 -20.05 17.32
C GLU A 290 20.45 -20.76 18.28
N LEU A 291 21.40 -20.04 18.86
CA LEU A 291 22.35 -20.57 19.86
C LEU A 291 21.67 -21.03 21.15
N GLU A 292 20.67 -20.30 21.65
CA GLU A 292 19.90 -20.69 22.86
C GLU A 292 19.01 -21.93 22.59
N ILE A 293 18.44 -22.07 21.38
CA ILE A 293 17.72 -23.27 20.96
C ILE A 293 18.68 -24.47 20.86
N GLU A 294 19.87 -24.29 20.29
CA GLU A 294 20.90 -25.32 20.19
C GLU A 294 21.38 -25.79 21.57
N ARG A 295 21.67 -24.84 22.47
CA ARG A 295 21.98 -25.12 23.88
C ARG A 295 20.89 -25.96 24.55
N ARG A 296 19.62 -25.57 24.42
CA ARG A 296 18.48 -26.31 24.99
C ARG A 296 18.33 -27.70 24.37
N ARG A 297 18.64 -27.89 23.08
CA ARG A 297 18.64 -29.23 22.46
C ARG A 297 19.70 -30.13 23.09
N MET A 298 20.92 -29.63 23.27
CA MET A 298 22.01 -30.37 23.92
C MET A 298 21.67 -30.73 25.37
N GLU A 299 21.07 -29.79 26.12
CA GLU A 299 20.65 -29.99 27.52
C GLU A 299 19.54 -31.05 27.64
N ASN A 300 18.52 -31.00 26.78
CA ASN A 300 17.50 -32.06 26.68
C ASN A 300 18.08 -33.42 26.25
N GLN A 301 19.10 -33.43 25.39
CA GLN A 301 19.75 -34.66 24.94
C GLN A 301 20.62 -35.28 26.05
N LYS A 302 21.21 -34.46 26.94
CA LYS A 302 21.90 -34.91 28.15
C LYS A 302 20.91 -35.49 29.17
N LEU A 303 19.82 -34.78 29.46
CA LEU A 303 18.76 -35.25 30.37
C LEU A 303 18.15 -36.58 29.92
N ARG A 304 17.94 -36.78 28.61
CA ARG A 304 17.47 -38.06 28.07
C ARG A 304 18.42 -39.22 28.36
N LYS A 305 19.73 -39.01 28.21
CA LYS A 305 20.75 -40.02 28.56
C LYS A 305 20.83 -40.28 30.07
N GLU A 306 20.67 -39.24 30.88
CA GLU A 306 20.61 -39.40 32.34
C GLU A 306 19.40 -40.24 32.76
N ILE A 307 18.21 -40.00 32.17
CA ILE A 307 17.01 -40.83 32.40
C ILE A 307 17.24 -42.28 31.95
N GLU A 308 17.78 -42.49 30.75
CA GLU A 308 18.14 -43.82 30.21
C GLU A 308 19.08 -44.58 31.17
N THR A 309 20.11 -43.91 31.72
CA THR A 309 21.00 -44.51 32.73
C THR A 309 20.36 -44.72 34.10
N VAL A 310 19.24 -44.06 34.43
CA VAL A 310 18.50 -44.32 35.68
C VAL A 310 17.56 -45.51 35.50
N GLU A 311 16.89 -45.63 34.36
CA GLU A 311 16.05 -46.79 34.02
C GLU A 311 16.85 -48.11 34.04
N ASP A 312 18.11 -48.11 33.58
CA ASP A 312 19.04 -49.24 33.67
C ASP A 312 19.47 -49.61 35.11
N ASN A 313 19.35 -48.67 36.07
CA ASN A 313 19.77 -48.88 37.47
C ASN A 313 18.59 -49.16 38.43
N GLU A 314 17.34 -48.96 38.01
CA GLU A 314 16.14 -49.23 38.83
C GLU A 314 15.51 -50.60 38.55
N HIS A 315 16.30 -51.67 38.73
CA HIS A 315 15.76 -53.00 39.01
C HIS A 315 15.73 -53.22 40.53
N PRO A 316 14.60 -52.98 41.22
CA PRO A 316 14.52 -53.15 42.66
C PRO A 316 14.74 -54.62 43.02
N GLN A 317 15.83 -54.91 43.75
CA GLN A 317 16.06 -56.25 44.28
C GLN A 317 14.92 -56.61 45.24
N PRO A 318 14.31 -57.81 45.11
CA PRO A 318 13.18 -58.20 45.95
C PRO A 318 13.62 -58.38 47.40
N VAL A 319 13.22 -57.45 48.26
CA VAL A 319 13.46 -57.54 49.71
C VAL A 319 12.48 -58.56 50.30
N ALA A 320 13.00 -59.68 50.81
CA ALA A 320 12.19 -60.69 51.48
C ALA A 320 11.67 -60.17 52.84
N ILE A 321 10.35 -59.99 52.95
CA ILE A 321 9.70 -59.58 54.20
C ILE A 321 9.27 -60.83 54.97
N ASN A 322 10.07 -61.23 55.97
CA ASN A 322 9.70 -62.31 56.89
C ASN A 322 8.66 -61.81 57.91
N ILE A 323 7.37 -62.04 57.62
CA ILE A 323 6.28 -61.78 58.56
C ILE A 323 6.22 -62.93 59.58
N ASN A 324 6.75 -62.70 60.78
CA ASN A 324 6.69 -63.69 61.85
C ASN A 324 5.36 -63.57 62.60
N VAL A 325 4.44 -64.52 62.39
CA VAL A 325 3.13 -64.56 63.05
C VAL A 325 3.27 -65.27 64.39
N VAL A 326 3.19 -64.51 65.49
CA VAL A 326 3.13 -65.06 66.86
C VAL A 326 1.66 -65.16 67.26
N ASP A 327 1.20 -66.37 67.60
CA ASP A 327 -0.19 -66.62 68.00
C ASP A 327 -0.42 -66.12 69.45
N ALA A 328 -1.38 -65.22 69.63
CA ALA A 328 -1.66 -64.54 70.90
C ALA A 328 -2.52 -65.38 71.87
N ARG A 329 -2.49 -66.72 71.76
CA ARG A 329 -3.35 -67.66 72.51
C ARG A 329 -2.59 -68.74 73.29
N VAL A 330 -1.44 -68.40 73.87
CA VAL A 330 -0.92 -69.13 75.04
C VAL A 330 -0.64 -68.13 76.13
N ARG A 331 -1.57 -68.03 77.08
CA ARG A 331 -1.36 -67.39 78.38
C ARG A 331 -0.98 -68.49 79.36
N SER A 332 0.31 -68.77 79.46
CA SER A 332 0.87 -69.56 80.56
C SER A 332 1.01 -68.64 81.77
N ASP A 333 -0.02 -68.61 82.61
CA ASP A 333 0.10 -68.08 83.96
C ASP A 333 0.89 -69.10 84.81
N GLU A 334 2.23 -69.02 84.86
CA GLU A 334 3.06 -69.56 85.96
C GLU A 334 4.52 -69.02 85.89
N ASP A 335 5.09 -68.92 87.10
CA ASP A 335 6.51 -68.78 87.49
C ASP A 335 7.25 -67.40 87.52
N ASP A 336 7.83 -67.20 88.72
CA ASP A 336 8.97 -66.37 89.18
C ASP A 336 8.92 -64.83 89.05
N LEU A 337 8.91 -64.02 90.11
CA LEU A 337 9.18 -64.24 91.56
C LEU A 337 10.58 -64.77 91.92
N SER A 338 11.61 -63.92 91.83
CA SER A 338 12.72 -63.93 92.81
C SER A 338 13.54 -62.62 92.81
N ASP A 339 13.87 -62.14 94.02
CA ASP A 339 14.77 -61.03 94.43
C ASP A 339 16.01 -60.77 93.51
N ALA A 340 16.61 -59.56 93.47
CA ALA A 340 16.98 -58.70 94.59
C ALA A 340 17.31 -57.24 94.19
#